data_AF-A0A9D1UAF7-F1
#
_entry.id   AF-A0A9D1UAF7-F1
#
_cell.length_a   1.000
_cell.length_b   1.000
_cell.length_c   1.000
_cell.angle_alpha   90.00
_cell.angle_beta   90.00
_cell.angle_gamma   90.00
#
_symmetry.space_group_name_H-M   'P 1'
#
loop_
_entity.id
_entity.type
_entity.pdbx_description
1 polymer ?
#
loop_
_entity_poly.entity_id
_entity_poly.type
_entity_poly.pdbx_seq_one_letter_code
_entity_poly.pdbx_strand_id
1 'polypeptide(L)'
;MSMLPMDFSSVLESFSQPVLVADTTGAHVNGVWVEDGPGTTRTVSAIVLAMSFEELQFYAEGDSSAAGITLTTDEELFFTDINADGLERRQSYVEYGGYRFRVVGTGFMQKNTLHNIYACVRYFE
;
A
#
# COMPACT_ATOMS: atom_id res chain seq x y z
N MET A 1 25.15 -16.04 9.77
CA MET A 1 25.28 -16.09 8.30
C MET A 1 24.71 -14.79 7.76
N SER A 2 25.46 -13.98 7.01
CA SER A 2 24.88 -12.83 6.31
C SER A 2 24.18 -13.36 5.05
N MET A 3 22.86 -13.24 5.00
CA MET A 3 22.11 -13.57 3.79
C MET A 3 22.34 -12.41 2.81
N LEU A 4 22.91 -12.70 1.64
CA LEU A 4 22.94 -11.72 0.54
C LEU A 4 21.49 -11.57 0.06
N PRO A 5 20.90 -10.36 0.08
CA PRO A 5 19.56 -10.16 -0.45
C PRO A 5 19.56 -10.50 -1.94
N MET A 6 18.48 -11.12 -2.40
CA MET A 6 18.25 -11.35 -3.82
C MET A 6 18.03 -9.98 -4.50
N ASP A 7 18.79 -9.74 -5.56
CA ASP A 7 18.67 -8.56 -6.39
C ASP A 7 17.59 -8.78 -7.47
N PHE A 8 16.48 -8.06 -7.35
CA PHE A 8 15.37 -8.08 -8.31
C PHE A 8 15.27 -6.77 -9.11
N SER A 9 16.33 -5.94 -9.11
CA SER A 9 16.31 -4.62 -9.75
C SER A 9 15.92 -4.69 -11.24
N SER A 10 16.40 -5.70 -11.96
CA SER A 10 16.07 -5.90 -13.38
C SER A 10 14.60 -6.25 -13.63
N VAL A 11 13.97 -6.96 -12.68
CA VAL A 11 12.53 -7.27 -12.71
C VAL A 11 11.74 -5.99 -12.44
N LEU A 12 12.17 -5.20 -11.45
CA LEU A 12 11.55 -3.91 -11.17
C LEU A 12 11.62 -3.00 -12.40
N GLU A 13 12.79 -2.81 -13.01
CA GLU A 13 12.93 -1.99 -14.23
C GLU A 13 12.04 -2.46 -15.38
N SER A 14 11.88 -3.78 -15.55
CA SER A 14 11.15 -4.35 -16.68
C SER A 14 9.62 -4.31 -16.53
N PHE A 15 9.11 -4.42 -15.30
CA PHE A 15 7.68 -4.59 -15.03
C PHE A 15 7.06 -3.41 -14.27
N SER A 16 7.85 -2.44 -13.82
CA SER A 16 7.32 -1.26 -13.16
C SER A 16 6.49 -0.41 -14.10
N GLN A 17 5.45 0.18 -13.54
CA GLN A 17 4.68 1.24 -14.14
C GLN A 17 4.56 2.41 -13.18
N PRO A 18 4.36 3.64 -13.67
CA PRO A 18 4.05 4.77 -12.82
C PRO A 18 2.68 4.57 -12.17
N VAL A 19 2.63 4.69 -10.84
CA VAL A 19 1.42 4.61 -10.04
C VAL A 19 1.32 5.88 -9.19
N LEU A 20 0.12 6.46 -9.10
CA LEU A 20 -0.11 7.64 -8.28
C LEU A 20 -0.35 7.20 -6.83
N VAL A 21 0.38 7.82 -5.91
CA VAL A 21 0.28 7.62 -4.47
C VAL A 21 -0.12 8.93 -3.81
N ALA A 22 -1.11 8.88 -2.92
CA ALA A 22 -1.51 9.98 -2.05
C ALA A 22 -1.12 9.67 -0.60
N ASP A 23 -0.27 10.49 -0.02
CA ASP A 23 0.19 10.39 1.36
C ASP A 23 -0.58 11.42 2.21
N THR A 24 -1.43 10.96 3.12
CA THR A 24 -2.22 11.81 4.02
C THR A 24 -1.71 11.73 5.45
N THR A 25 -2.07 12.71 6.28
CA THR A 25 -1.94 12.62 7.74
C THR A 25 -3.32 12.51 8.38
N GLY A 26 -3.41 11.89 9.55
CA GLY A 26 -4.69 11.74 10.24
C GLY A 26 -4.58 11.11 11.63
N ALA A 27 -5.72 10.65 12.13
CA ALA A 27 -5.83 9.90 13.38
C ALA A 27 -7.01 8.91 13.34
N HIS A 28 -6.93 7.87 14.16
CA HIS A 28 -8.08 7.01 14.41
C HIS A 28 -9.03 7.66 15.41
N VAL A 29 -10.28 7.89 15.00
CA VAL A 29 -11.37 8.40 15.84
C VAL A 29 -12.45 7.33 15.91
N ASN A 30 -12.70 6.78 17.10
CA ASN A 30 -13.61 5.65 17.31
C ASN A 30 -13.29 4.41 16.45
N GLY A 31 -12.00 4.14 16.22
CA GLY A 31 -11.55 3.01 15.42
C GLY A 31 -11.53 3.24 13.90
N VAL A 32 -11.98 4.41 13.44
CA VAL A 32 -12.00 4.78 12.02
C VAL A 32 -10.88 5.77 11.73
N TRP A 33 -10.14 5.56 10.64
CA TRP A 33 -9.13 6.50 10.17
C TRP A 33 -9.79 7.78 9.64
N VAL A 34 -9.41 8.93 10.18
CA VAL A 34 -9.88 10.26 9.76
C VAL A 34 -8.70 11.09 9.30
N GLU A 35 -8.77 11.57 8.06
CA GLU A 35 -7.74 12.41 7.44
C GLU A 35 -7.81 13.86 7.93
N ASP A 36 -6.65 14.45 8.20
CA ASP A 36 -6.51 15.86 8.57
C ASP A 36 -6.64 16.80 7.34
N GLY A 37 -6.54 16.27 6.12
CA GLY A 37 -6.61 17.03 4.87
C GLY A 37 -6.21 16.22 3.62
N PRO A 38 -6.15 16.86 2.43
CA PRO A 38 -6.07 16.18 1.12
C PRO A 38 -4.75 15.44 0.82
N GLY A 39 -3.79 15.45 1.73
CA GLY A 39 -2.48 14.80 1.55
C GLY A 39 -1.61 15.40 0.45
N THR A 40 -0.47 14.74 0.19
CA THR A 40 0.44 15.05 -0.91
C THR A 40 0.40 13.91 -1.92
N THR A 41 0.30 14.23 -3.21
CA THR A 41 0.34 13.22 -4.28
C THR A 41 1.71 13.14 -4.91
N ARG A 42 2.19 11.93 -5.20
CA ARG A 42 3.43 11.67 -5.94
C ARG A 42 3.29 10.45 -6.84
N THR A 43 4.08 10.42 -7.91
CA THR A 43 4.17 9.24 -8.78
C THR A 43 5.30 8.34 -8.29
N VAL A 44 5.00 7.06 -8.14
CA VAL A 44 5.93 6.01 -7.71
C VAL A 44 6.07 4.98 -8.83
N SER A 45 7.31 4.53 -9.08
CA SER A 45 7.56 3.38 -9.94
C SER A 45 7.29 2.10 -9.16
N ALA A 46 6.35 1.28 -9.64
CA ALA A 46 5.97 0.07 -8.93
C ALA A 46 5.48 -1.05 -9.85
N ILE A 47 5.71 -2.28 -9.42
CA ILE A 47 4.99 -3.45 -9.95
C ILE A 47 3.68 -3.56 -9.19
N VAL A 48 2.57 -3.59 -9.92
CA VAL A 48 1.23 -3.80 -9.37
C VAL A 48 0.79 -5.21 -9.71
N LEU A 49 0.57 -6.04 -8.70
CA LEU A 49 -0.07 -7.34 -8.86
C LEU A 49 -1.49 -7.23 -8.31
N ALA A 50 -2.47 -7.24 -9.20
CA ALA A 50 -3.88 -7.17 -8.84
C ALA A 50 -4.47 -8.57 -8.73
N MET A 51 -5.37 -8.77 -7.76
CA MET A 51 -6.36 -9.85 -7.85
C MET A 51 -7.26 -9.62 -9.06
N SER A 52 -7.86 -10.69 -9.61
CA SER A 52 -8.75 -10.54 -10.76
C SER A 52 -9.93 -9.61 -10.43
N PHE A 53 -10.46 -8.90 -11.42
CA PHE A 53 -11.61 -8.00 -11.22
C PHE A 53 -12.82 -8.73 -10.60
N GLU A 54 -12.95 -10.03 -10.85
CA GLU A 54 -14.01 -10.90 -10.31
C GLU A 54 -13.81 -11.24 -8.83
N GLU A 55 -12.58 -11.19 -8.33
CA GLU A 55 -12.25 -11.41 -6.92
C GLU A 55 -12.34 -10.14 -6.07
N LEU A 56 -12.56 -8.96 -6.69
CA LEU A 56 -12.87 -7.71 -5.98
C LEU A 56 -14.24 -7.78 -5.32
N GLN A 57 -14.31 -8.39 -4.13
CA GLN A 57 -15.50 -8.35 -3.28
C GLN A 57 -15.57 -7.03 -2.51
N PHE A 58 -16.71 -6.35 -2.61
CA PHE A 58 -17.00 -5.05 -2.00
C PHE A 58 -17.69 -5.29 -0.64
N TYR A 59 -17.08 -4.87 0.47
CA TYR A 59 -17.79 -4.78 1.75
C TYR A 59 -18.32 -3.35 1.93
N ALA A 60 -19.63 -3.23 2.19
CA ALA A 60 -20.33 -1.96 2.30
C ALA A 60 -20.18 -1.27 3.68
N GLU A 61 -19.43 -1.87 4.60
CA GLU A 61 -19.38 -1.45 6.01
C GLU A 61 -17.97 -1.02 6.44
N GLY A 62 -17.39 -0.07 5.72
CA GLY A 62 -16.35 0.82 6.25
C GLY A 62 -14.94 0.25 6.48
N ASP A 63 -14.74 -1.06 6.54
CA ASP A 63 -13.42 -1.65 6.75
C ASP A 63 -13.11 -2.74 5.72
N SER A 64 -12.31 -2.35 4.73
CA SER A 64 -11.43 -3.20 3.91
C SER A 64 -12.03 -4.43 3.20
N SER A 65 -11.85 -4.49 1.87
CA SER A 65 -12.14 -5.71 1.08
C SER A 65 -11.14 -6.83 1.33
N ALA A 66 -11.57 -8.09 1.17
CA ALA A 66 -10.69 -9.27 1.01
C ALA A 66 -9.89 -9.25 -0.31
N ALA A 67 -10.15 -8.24 -1.13
CA ALA A 67 -9.52 -8.02 -2.41
C ALA A 67 -8.57 -6.82 -2.35
N GLY A 68 -7.45 -6.93 -3.04
CA GLY A 68 -6.42 -5.93 -2.99
C GLY A 68 -5.45 -6.01 -4.15
N ILE A 69 -4.51 -5.09 -4.12
CA ILE A 69 -3.31 -5.15 -4.93
C ILE A 69 -2.12 -5.37 -4.00
N THR A 70 -1.11 -6.07 -4.49
CA THR A 70 0.23 -5.95 -3.89
C THR A 70 1.05 -5.00 -4.74
N LEU A 71 1.73 -4.09 -4.05
CA LEU A 71 2.57 -3.08 -4.68
C LEU A 71 4.02 -3.36 -4.30
N THR A 72 4.87 -3.58 -5.29
CA THR A 72 6.32 -3.71 -5.08
C THR A 72 7.01 -2.45 -5.56
N THR A 73 7.75 -1.79 -4.68
CA THR A 73 8.42 -0.51 -4.97
C THR A 73 9.63 -0.30 -4.04
N ASP A 74 10.56 0.54 -4.47
CA ASP A 74 11.67 1.03 -3.64
C ASP A 74 11.26 2.20 -2.74
N GLU A 75 10.12 2.82 -3.04
CA GLU A 75 9.60 3.94 -2.27
C GLU A 75 9.00 3.45 -0.95
N GLU A 76 9.24 4.22 0.11
CA GLU A 76 8.60 3.98 1.39
C GLU A 76 7.13 4.40 1.32
N LEU A 77 6.21 3.54 1.78
CA LEU A 77 4.79 3.83 1.93
C LEU A 77 4.38 3.66 3.38
N PHE A 78 3.37 4.43 3.79
CA PHE A 78 2.94 4.55 5.17
C PHE A 78 1.60 3.84 5.38
N PHE A 79 1.46 3.18 6.52
CA PHE A 79 0.20 2.63 6.98
C PHE A 79 0.10 2.78 8.49
N THR A 80 -1.09 3.12 8.97
CA THR A 80 -1.35 3.26 10.40
C THR A 80 -1.97 1.97 10.91
N ASP A 81 -1.28 1.27 11.79
CA ASP A 81 -1.81 0.09 12.48
C ASP A 81 -2.40 0.52 13.82
N ILE A 82 -3.70 0.28 14.02
CA ILE A 82 -4.40 0.60 15.26
C ILE A 82 -3.89 -0.24 16.45
N ASN A 83 -3.25 -1.38 16.17
CA ASN A 83 -2.77 -2.34 17.17
C ASN A 83 -1.26 -2.27 17.40
N ALA A 84 -0.52 -1.54 16.57
CA ALA A 84 0.89 -1.28 16.80
C ALA A 84 1.01 0.00 17.64
N ASP A 85 1.52 -0.11 18.87
CA ASP A 85 1.85 1.05 19.71
C ASP A 85 2.95 1.88 19.02
N GLY A 86 2.53 2.80 18.15
CA GLY A 86 3.41 3.56 17.28
C GLY A 86 2.68 4.71 16.60
N LEU A 87 3.21 5.92 16.78
CA LEU A 87 2.73 7.24 16.35
C LEU A 87 2.67 7.44 14.83
N GLU A 88 2.53 6.39 14.00
CA GLU A 88 2.44 6.60 12.55
C GLU A 88 1.10 7.28 12.25
N ARG A 89 1.19 8.58 11.94
CA ARG A 89 0.06 9.44 11.62
C ARG A 89 -0.11 9.59 10.12
N ARG A 90 0.68 8.89 9.31
CA ARG A 90 0.59 8.95 7.85
C ARG A 90 -0.06 7.70 7.28
N GLN A 91 -0.88 7.91 6.26
CA GLN A 91 -1.51 6.84 5.51
C GLN A 91 -1.28 7.07 4.03
N SER A 92 -0.69 6.08 3.36
CA SER A 92 -0.56 6.07 1.90
C SER A 92 -1.78 5.41 1.27
N TYR A 93 -2.21 5.98 0.16
CA TYR A 93 -3.21 5.42 -0.74
C TYR A 93 -2.66 5.31 -2.14
N VAL A 94 -3.00 4.23 -2.83
CA VAL A 94 -2.55 3.91 -4.19
C VAL A 94 -3.72 4.07 -5.13
N GLU A 95 -3.59 4.89 -6.16
CA GLU A 95 -4.59 5.06 -7.21
C GLU A 95 -4.25 4.15 -8.40
N TYR A 96 -5.10 3.16 -8.66
CA TYR A 96 -4.89 2.18 -9.72
C TYR A 96 -6.22 1.78 -10.37
N GLY A 97 -6.29 1.82 -11.71
CA GLY A 97 -7.49 1.41 -12.45
C GLY A 97 -8.73 2.26 -12.17
N GLY A 98 -8.57 3.52 -11.74
CA GLY A 98 -9.69 4.39 -11.34
C GLY A 98 -10.18 4.16 -9.90
N TYR A 99 -9.46 3.37 -9.12
CA TYR A 99 -9.79 3.03 -7.75
C TYR A 99 -8.65 3.40 -6.79
N ARG A 100 -9.03 3.83 -5.58
CA ARG A 100 -8.15 4.13 -4.45
C ARG A 100 -7.97 2.89 -3.54
N PHE A 101 -6.73 2.56 -3.20
CA PHE A 101 -6.41 1.44 -2.32
C PHE A 101 -5.60 1.93 -1.11
N ARG A 102 -6.04 1.62 0.10
CA ARG A 102 -5.33 1.95 1.34
C ARG A 102 -4.22 0.94 1.59
N VAL A 103 -2.99 1.40 1.87
CA VAL A 103 -1.90 0.53 2.32
C VAL A 103 -2.19 0.05 3.74
N VAL A 104 -2.13 -1.26 3.99
CA VAL A 104 -2.49 -1.86 5.29
C VAL A 104 -1.38 -2.69 5.94
N GLY A 105 -0.28 -2.90 5.24
CA GLY A 105 0.85 -3.62 5.80
C GLY A 105 1.95 -3.92 4.79
N THR A 106 3.02 -4.55 5.28
CA THR A 106 4.15 -5.00 4.48
C THR A 106 4.19 -6.52 4.34
N GLY A 107 4.65 -6.99 3.19
CA GLY A 107 4.81 -8.41 2.87
C GLY A 107 6.09 -9.02 3.44
N PHE A 108 6.10 -10.35 3.59
CA PHE A 108 7.18 -11.12 4.22
C PHE A 108 8.52 -11.12 3.46
N MET A 109 8.55 -10.81 2.16
CA MET A 109 9.81 -10.86 1.39
C MET A 109 10.79 -9.71 1.70
N GLN A 110 10.37 -8.71 2.49
CA GLN A 110 11.14 -7.51 2.83
C GLN A 110 12.51 -7.79 3.50
N LYS A 111 12.79 -9.01 3.95
CA LYS A 111 14.09 -9.42 4.53
C LYS A 111 15.04 -10.11 3.54
N ASN A 112 14.53 -10.51 2.37
CA ASN A 112 15.27 -11.29 1.37
C ASN A 112 15.47 -10.52 0.06
N THR A 113 14.87 -9.34 -0.09
CA THR A 113 15.00 -8.47 -1.27
C THR A 113 15.39 -7.05 -0.84
N LEU A 114 15.86 -6.23 -1.77
CA LEU A 114 16.13 -4.80 -1.55
C LEU A 114 14.87 -3.92 -1.73
N HIS A 115 13.71 -4.52 -1.96
CA HIS A 115 12.48 -3.84 -2.37
C HIS A 115 11.38 -4.00 -1.32
N ASN A 116 10.52 -3.00 -1.19
CA ASN A 116 9.36 -3.07 -0.31
C ASN A 116 8.17 -3.68 -1.03
N ILE A 117 7.42 -4.54 -0.32
CA ILE A 117 6.16 -5.10 -0.79
C ILE A 117 5.08 -4.64 0.17
N TYR A 118 4.04 -4.02 -0.36
CA TYR A 118 2.90 -3.53 0.38
C TYR A 118 1.64 -4.30 0.00
N ALA A 119 0.81 -4.58 1.01
CA ALA A 119 -0.55 -5.02 0.81
C ALA A 119 -1.48 -3.80 0.83
N CYS A 120 -2.30 -3.66 -0.21
CA CYS A 120 -3.22 -2.55 -0.34
C CYS A 120 -4.65 -3.07 -0.55
N VAL A 121 -5.61 -2.58 0.23
CA VAL A 121 -7.02 -2.98 0.16
C VAL A 121 -7.86 -1.86 -0.43
N ARG A 122 -8.95 -2.19 -1.10
CA ARG A 122 -9.82 -1.17 -1.70
C ARG A 122 -10.39 -0.26 -0.61
N TYR A 123 -10.29 1.05 -0.83
CA TYR A 123 -10.78 2.08 0.08
C TYR A 123 -11.99 2.80 -0.52
N PHE A 124 -13.12 2.76 0.18
CA PHE A 124 -14.35 3.45 -0.21
C PHE A 124 -14.52 4.66 0.70
N GLU A 125 -14.50 5.85 0.11
CA GLU A 125 -14.90 7.10 0.78
C GLU A 125 -16.43 7.20 0.85
#